data_AF-A0A2H9ZSE9-F1
#
_entry.id   AF-A0A2H9ZSE9-F1
#
_cell.length_a   1.000
_cell.length_b   1.000
_cell.length_c   1.000
_cell.angle_alpha   90.00
_cell.angle_beta   90.00
_cell.angle_gamma   90.00
#
_symmetry.space_group_name_H-M   'P 1'
#
loop_
_entity.id
_entity.type
_entity.pdbx_description
1 polymer ?
#
loop_
_entity_poly.entity_id
_entity_poly.type
_entity_poly.pdbx_seq_one_letter_code
_entity_poly.pdbx_strand_id
1 'polypeptide(L)'
;MAAAVSPKTPFRRRTQARSPRAGKEARIVEIECEKCRSGDSADELLLCDGCDMGFHLYCLRPILACVPYGPWFCPSCSSRRRPRPFPLIQTKIVDFFRIQKSTGLERTENRKRRKRQGGLAIAKKKRRLLPYNPSDDSVRRMEQMASLATALTTTGAVFSDNLTYCSGMAPRSTNRAFLEQGGMQILSKEDNEALNLCKMMMERGECPPLLVVFDPREGFTVEADRFIKDLTIITEYVGDVDYLDNRENDDGDSMMTLLSAANPSKSLVICPDKRSNIARFINGINNYTPEGKKKQNLKCVRYNVDGECRVLLIANRDIARGERLYYDYNGQEQEYPTQHFV
;
A
#
# COMPACT_ATOMS: atom_id res chain seq x y z
N MET A 1 4.69 17.96 -37.65
CA MET A 1 4.55 18.33 -36.23
C MET A 1 5.01 17.14 -35.40
N ALA A 2 6.26 17.17 -34.94
CA ALA A 2 6.88 16.08 -34.21
C ALA A 2 6.47 16.14 -32.74
N ALA A 3 5.98 15.02 -32.20
CA ALA A 3 5.64 14.87 -30.79
C ALA A 3 6.91 14.90 -29.95
N ALA A 4 6.95 15.78 -28.95
CA ALA A 4 8.01 15.84 -27.97
C ALA A 4 7.90 14.64 -27.03
N VAL A 5 8.90 13.77 -27.07
CA VAL A 5 9.09 12.66 -26.14
C VAL A 5 9.71 13.23 -24.86
N SER A 6 9.02 13.09 -23.73
CA SER A 6 9.54 13.46 -22.40
C SER A 6 10.78 12.62 -22.04
N PRO A 7 11.78 13.18 -21.35
CA PRO A 7 12.99 12.44 -21.01
C PRO A 7 12.69 11.37 -19.95
N LYS A 8 13.10 10.12 -20.24
CA LYS A 8 13.08 9.01 -19.28
C LYS A 8 14.03 9.35 -18.13
N THR A 9 13.53 9.35 -16.90
CA THR A 9 14.35 9.38 -15.69
C THR A 9 15.23 8.12 -15.62
N PRO A 10 16.51 8.23 -15.23
CA PRO A 10 17.41 7.09 -15.26
C PRO A 10 17.15 6.17 -14.07
N PHE A 11 16.66 4.95 -14.34
CA PHE A 11 16.72 3.85 -13.38
C PHE A 11 18.18 3.62 -12.95
N ARG A 12 18.39 3.40 -11.65
CA ARG A 12 19.70 3.28 -11.02
C ARG A 12 20.55 2.23 -11.72
N ARG A 13 21.70 2.66 -12.27
CA ARG A 13 22.67 1.77 -12.92
C ARG A 13 23.50 1.02 -11.88
N ARG A 14 23.62 -0.30 -12.12
CA ARG A 14 24.69 -1.25 -11.74
C ARG A 14 25.58 -0.82 -10.56
N THR A 15 25.55 -1.58 -9.46
CA THR A 15 26.64 -1.60 -8.49
C THR A 15 27.93 -1.97 -9.21
N GLN A 16 28.94 -1.10 -9.13
CA GLN A 16 30.23 -1.32 -9.77
C GLN A 16 30.85 -2.60 -9.21
N ALA A 17 31.03 -3.59 -10.09
CA ALA A 17 31.89 -4.73 -9.81
C ALA A 17 33.29 -4.23 -9.43
N ARG A 18 33.91 -4.84 -8.41
CA ARG A 18 35.31 -4.58 -8.07
C ARG A 18 36.19 -4.81 -9.29
N SER A 19 37.04 -3.82 -9.60
CA SER A 19 37.91 -3.80 -10.78
C SER A 19 38.77 -5.07 -10.91
N PRO A 20 38.75 -5.77 -12.06
CA PRO A 20 39.67 -6.88 -12.30
C PRO A 20 41.06 -6.34 -12.66
N ARG A 21 42.10 -6.96 -12.08
CA ARG A 21 43.49 -6.72 -12.48
C ARG A 21 43.67 -7.03 -13.97
N ALA A 22 44.41 -6.15 -14.65
CA ALA A 22 44.67 -6.19 -16.08
C ALA A 22 45.25 -7.53 -16.56
N GLY A 23 44.76 -7.99 -17.72
CA GLY A 23 45.43 -8.98 -18.56
C GLY A 23 44.70 -10.32 -18.71
N LYS A 24 43.68 -10.36 -19.58
CA LYS A 24 43.27 -11.47 -20.46
C LYS A 24 42.01 -11.03 -21.21
N GLU A 25 41.92 -11.32 -22.51
CA GLU A 25 40.74 -11.05 -23.34
C GLU A 25 39.47 -11.49 -22.61
N ALA A 26 38.70 -10.51 -22.16
CA ALA A 26 37.47 -10.77 -21.44
C ALA A 26 36.44 -11.26 -22.45
N ARG A 27 36.25 -12.58 -22.51
CA ARG A 27 34.93 -13.12 -22.86
C ARG A 27 33.94 -12.35 -22.00
N ILE A 28 33.10 -11.52 -22.62
CA ILE A 28 31.93 -10.96 -21.93
C ILE A 28 31.12 -12.20 -21.57
N VAL A 29 31.22 -12.66 -20.34
CA VAL A 29 30.34 -13.71 -19.83
C VAL A 29 28.99 -13.02 -19.76
N GLU A 30 28.13 -13.30 -20.74
CA GLU A 30 26.74 -12.87 -20.71
C GLU A 30 26.14 -13.49 -19.44
N ILE A 31 25.84 -12.62 -18.46
CA ILE A 31 25.25 -13.06 -17.21
C ILE A 31 23.79 -13.37 -17.51
N GLU A 32 23.44 -14.65 -17.40
CA GLU A 32 22.06 -15.11 -17.58
C GLU A 32 21.29 -15.05 -16.27
N CYS A 33 19.97 -14.90 -16.39
CA CYS A 33 19.09 -15.04 -15.24
C CYS A 33 18.91 -16.52 -14.86
N GLU A 34 19.09 -16.83 -13.58
CA GLU A 34 18.91 -18.18 -13.02
C GLU A 34 17.49 -18.76 -13.13
N LYS A 35 16.49 -17.92 -13.38
CA LYS A 35 15.08 -18.33 -13.46
C LYS A 35 14.62 -18.62 -14.87
N CYS A 36 14.92 -17.74 -15.83
CA CYS A 36 14.49 -17.89 -17.21
C CYS A 36 15.60 -18.40 -18.15
N ARG A 37 16.85 -18.50 -17.67
CA ARG A 37 18.03 -18.91 -18.47
C ARG A 37 18.26 -18.02 -19.70
N SER A 38 17.87 -16.74 -19.61
CA SER A 38 18.11 -15.74 -20.65
C SER A 38 18.95 -14.59 -20.10
N GLY A 39 19.84 -14.05 -20.95
CA GLY A 39 20.62 -12.83 -20.72
C GLY A 39 19.99 -11.56 -21.30
N ASP A 40 18.77 -11.65 -21.86
CA ASP A 40 18.02 -10.49 -22.35
C ASP A 40 17.69 -9.52 -21.21
N SER A 41 17.26 -8.28 -21.50
CA SER A 41 16.89 -7.28 -20.47
C SER A 41 17.95 -7.11 -19.37
N ALA A 42 19.23 -7.04 -19.77
CA ALA A 42 20.37 -6.93 -18.86
C ALA A 42 20.32 -5.69 -17.94
N ASP A 43 19.55 -4.67 -18.32
CA ASP A 43 19.26 -3.47 -17.52
C ASP A 43 18.33 -3.72 -16.33
N GLU A 44 17.54 -4.80 -16.37
CA GLU A 44 16.64 -5.24 -15.29
C GLU A 44 17.18 -6.48 -14.56
N LEU A 45 18.47 -6.80 -14.73
CA LEU A 45 19.14 -7.92 -14.10
C LEU A 45 19.93 -7.49 -12.86
N LEU A 46 19.63 -8.11 -11.72
CA LEU A 46 20.28 -7.90 -10.43
C LEU A 46 21.17 -9.10 -10.07
N LEU A 47 22.31 -8.83 -9.42
CA LEU A 47 23.19 -9.87 -8.89
C LEU A 47 22.95 -10.10 -7.40
N CYS A 48 23.04 -11.35 -6.97
CA CYS A 48 23.05 -11.71 -5.56
C CYS A 48 24.40 -11.41 -4.92
N ASP A 49 24.46 -10.62 -3.84
CA ASP A 49 25.72 -10.32 -3.12
C ASP A 49 26.33 -11.53 -2.38
N GLY A 50 25.63 -12.67 -2.34
CA GLY A 50 26.12 -13.90 -1.71
C GLY A 50 26.63 -14.97 -2.68
N CYS A 51 26.15 -14.99 -3.93
CA CYS A 51 26.51 -16.04 -4.90
C CYS A 51 26.80 -15.50 -6.31
N ASP A 52 26.73 -14.18 -6.51
CA ASP A 52 26.96 -13.48 -7.78
C ASP A 52 26.07 -13.90 -8.97
N MET A 53 25.06 -14.74 -8.72
CA MET A 53 24.12 -15.19 -9.75
C MET A 53 23.12 -14.09 -10.14
N GLY A 54 22.77 -14.07 -11.43
CA GLY A 54 21.87 -13.08 -12.03
C GLY A 54 20.38 -13.43 -11.88
N PHE A 55 19.56 -12.41 -11.62
CA PHE A 55 18.11 -12.51 -11.53
C PHE A 55 17.45 -11.28 -12.13
N HIS A 56 16.56 -11.45 -13.11
CA HIS A 56 15.70 -10.32 -13.50
C HIS A 56 14.77 -9.93 -12.36
N LEU A 57 14.56 -8.63 -12.18
CA LEU A 57 13.63 -8.08 -11.19
C LEU A 57 12.23 -8.70 -11.32
N TYR A 58 11.76 -8.89 -12.56
CA TYR A 58 10.47 -9.51 -12.89
C TYR A 58 10.45 -11.04 -12.84
N CYS A 59 11.61 -11.71 -12.77
CA CYS A 59 11.70 -13.16 -12.59
C CYS A 59 11.66 -13.57 -11.12
N LEU A 60 11.87 -12.62 -10.20
CA LEU A 60 11.80 -12.83 -8.76
C LEU A 60 10.35 -12.95 -8.28
N ARG A 61 10.14 -13.66 -7.18
CA ARG A 61 8.83 -13.83 -6.54
C ARG A 61 8.97 -13.67 -5.03
N PRO A 62 8.46 -12.60 -4.39
CA PRO A 62 7.76 -11.47 -5.01
C PRO A 62 8.60 -10.72 -6.06
N ILE A 63 7.92 -10.11 -7.03
CA ILE A 63 8.59 -9.30 -8.07
C ILE A 63 9.19 -8.07 -7.40
N LEU A 64 10.37 -7.65 -7.88
CA LEU A 64 10.95 -6.36 -7.50
C LEU A 64 10.59 -5.33 -8.57
N ALA A 65 10.12 -4.15 -8.14
CA ALA A 65 9.83 -3.04 -9.05
C ALA A 65 11.11 -2.28 -9.45
N CYS A 66 12.11 -2.26 -8.57
CA CYS A 66 13.40 -1.62 -8.78
C CYS A 66 14.52 -2.37 -8.05
N VAL A 67 15.77 -1.95 -8.28
CA VAL A 67 16.93 -2.50 -7.57
C VAL A 67 16.92 -1.96 -6.12
N PRO A 68 16.96 -2.84 -5.10
CA PRO A 68 16.94 -2.44 -3.71
C PRO A 68 18.20 -1.65 -3.30
N TYR A 69 18.08 -0.87 -2.23
CA TYR A 69 19.18 -0.14 -1.64
C TYR A 69 19.98 -1.04 -0.70
N GLY A 70 21.28 -1.11 -0.93
CA GLY A 70 22.18 -1.95 -0.15
C GLY A 70 22.23 -3.39 -0.66
N PRO A 71 22.70 -4.33 0.16
CA PRO A 71 22.93 -5.70 -0.28
C PRO A 71 21.63 -6.47 -0.48
N TRP A 72 21.56 -7.23 -1.57
CA TRP A 72 20.46 -8.12 -1.89
C TRP A 72 20.94 -9.57 -2.01
N PHE A 73 20.16 -10.47 -1.43
CA PHE A 73 20.44 -11.90 -1.43
C PHE A 73 19.29 -12.66 -2.10
N CYS A 74 19.63 -13.53 -3.04
CA CYS A 74 18.66 -14.36 -3.75
C CYS A 74 17.92 -15.31 -2.79
N PRO A 75 16.78 -15.88 -3.21
CA PRO A 75 16.03 -16.88 -2.43
C PRO A 75 16.81 -18.04 -1.83
N SER A 76 17.94 -18.42 -2.44
CA SER A 76 18.78 -19.51 -1.97
C SER A 76 19.75 -19.04 -0.88
N CYS A 77 20.20 -17.78 -0.96
CA CYS A 77 21.13 -17.17 0.01
C CYS A 77 20.40 -16.53 1.19
N SER A 78 19.27 -15.87 0.93
CA SER A 78 18.34 -15.39 1.93
C SER A 78 17.44 -16.55 2.31
N SER A 79 17.70 -17.21 3.45
CA SER A 79 16.86 -18.33 3.90
C SER A 79 15.38 -17.90 3.85
N ARG A 80 14.59 -18.41 2.88
CA ARG A 80 13.17 -18.10 2.75
C ARG A 80 12.42 -18.62 3.97
N ARG A 81 12.38 -17.84 5.03
CA ARG A 81 11.60 -18.15 6.22
C ARG A 81 10.19 -17.67 5.95
N ARG A 82 9.22 -18.56 6.02
CA ARG A 82 7.82 -18.14 6.15
C ARG A 82 7.72 -17.14 7.30
N PRO A 83 6.91 -16.08 7.16
CA PRO A 83 6.69 -15.14 8.26
C PRO A 83 6.34 -15.90 9.53
N ARG A 84 7.03 -15.61 10.64
CA ARG A 84 6.67 -16.19 11.93
C ARG A 84 5.38 -15.49 12.40
N PRO A 85 4.29 -16.23 12.64
CA PRO A 85 3.04 -15.61 13.04
C PRO A 85 3.21 -14.79 14.32
N PHE A 86 2.61 -13.60 14.33
CA PHE A 86 2.50 -12.79 15.54
C PHE A 86 1.68 -13.57 16.59
N PRO A 87 2.10 -13.59 17.87
CA PRO A 87 1.38 -14.35 18.89
C PRO A 87 -0.07 -13.87 19.03
N LEU A 88 -1.02 -14.81 19.01
CA LEU A 88 -2.45 -14.56 19.28
C LEU A 88 -2.70 -14.35 20.78
N ILE A 89 -2.04 -13.34 21.35
CA ILE A 89 -2.15 -12.97 22.76
C ILE A 89 -2.73 -11.56 22.83
N GLN A 90 -3.90 -11.41 23.45
CA GLN A 90 -4.65 -10.17 23.47
C GLN A 90 -3.83 -8.97 23.96
N THR A 91 -3.04 -9.12 25.02
CA THR A 91 -2.19 -8.03 25.54
C THR A 91 -1.16 -7.56 24.52
N LYS A 92 -0.48 -8.50 23.84
CA LYS A 92 0.51 -8.18 22.80
C LYS A 92 -0.14 -7.45 21.62
N ILE A 93 -1.35 -7.87 21.21
CA ILE A 93 -2.09 -7.22 20.12
C ILE A 93 -2.52 -5.81 20.55
N VAL A 94 -3.11 -5.66 21.74
CA VAL A 94 -3.52 -4.36 22.29
C VAL A 94 -2.34 -3.39 22.36
N ASP A 95 -1.19 -3.85 22.85
CA ASP A 95 0.02 -3.03 22.97
C ASP A 95 0.59 -2.67 21.59
N PHE A 96 0.60 -3.61 20.65
CA PHE A 96 1.10 -3.40 19.29
C PHE A 96 0.30 -2.33 18.53
N PHE A 97 -1.03 -2.38 18.63
CA PHE A 97 -1.94 -1.44 17.95
C PHE A 97 -2.31 -0.21 18.80
N ARG A 98 -1.82 -0.13 20.05
CA ARG A 98 -2.16 0.94 21.02
C ARG A 98 -3.67 1.09 21.23
N ILE A 99 -4.38 -0.04 21.33
CA ILE A 99 -5.84 -0.09 21.47
C ILE A 99 -6.24 0.57 22.79
N GLN A 100 -7.15 1.54 22.72
CA GLN A 100 -7.70 2.20 23.89
C GLN A 100 -8.69 1.25 24.58
N LYS A 101 -8.49 1.01 25.88
CA LYS A 101 -9.49 0.31 26.70
C LYS A 101 -10.67 1.25 26.93
N SER A 102 -11.86 0.88 26.45
CA SER A 102 -13.08 1.56 26.85
C SER A 102 -13.26 1.39 28.36
N THR A 103 -13.17 2.48 29.13
CA THR A 103 -13.79 2.54 30.45
C THR A 103 -15.29 2.32 30.22
N GLY A 104 -15.85 1.31 30.90
CA GLY A 104 -17.21 0.85 30.65
C GLY A 104 -18.23 1.98 30.72
N LEU A 105 -18.75 2.39 29.57
CA LEU A 105 -20.06 2.99 29.43
C LEU A 105 -20.87 2.06 28.53
N GLU A 106 -22.01 1.67 29.07
CA GLU A 106 -22.86 0.58 28.62
C GLU A 106 -23.13 0.61 27.11
N ARG A 107 -23.15 -0.59 26.51
CA ARG A 107 -23.76 -0.84 25.21
C ARG A 107 -25.20 -0.35 25.29
N THR A 108 -25.48 0.83 24.75
CA THR A 108 -26.86 1.25 24.51
C THR A 108 -27.37 0.32 23.43
N GLU A 109 -28.18 -0.65 23.83
CA GLU A 109 -28.83 -1.57 22.91
C GLU A 109 -29.53 -0.78 21.81
N ASN A 110 -29.31 -1.23 20.58
CA ASN A 110 -30.02 -0.78 19.40
C ASN A 110 -31.54 -0.89 19.63
N ARG A 111 -32.16 0.21 20.06
CA ARG A 111 -33.61 0.37 19.99
C ARG A 111 -33.97 0.33 18.50
N LYS A 112 -34.55 -0.80 18.08
CA LYS A 112 -35.18 -1.00 16.77
C LYS A 112 -36.08 0.20 16.47
N ARG A 113 -35.59 1.16 15.67
CA ARG A 113 -36.40 2.26 15.15
C ARG A 113 -37.40 1.64 14.17
N ARG A 114 -38.65 1.49 14.61
CA ARG A 114 -39.80 1.19 13.76
C ARG A 114 -39.79 2.16 12.57
N LYS A 115 -39.66 1.60 11.37
CA LYS A 115 -39.72 2.33 10.10
C LYS A 115 -41.15 2.86 9.94
N ARG A 116 -41.36 4.17 10.12
CA ARG A 116 -42.60 4.82 9.70
C ARG A 116 -42.66 4.75 8.17
N GLN A 117 -43.72 4.16 7.62
CA GLN A 117 -44.05 4.28 6.20
C GLN A 117 -44.41 5.75 5.93
N GLY A 118 -43.45 6.50 5.38
CA GLY A 118 -43.65 7.78 4.72
C GLY A 118 -43.43 7.61 3.23
N GLY A 119 -44.24 8.29 2.41
CA GLY A 119 -44.44 8.05 0.98
C GLY A 119 -43.19 7.98 0.10
N LEU A 120 -43.36 7.31 -1.04
CA LEU A 120 -42.38 7.15 -2.12
C LEU A 120 -42.04 8.50 -2.77
N ALA A 121 -41.11 9.23 -2.19
CA ALA A 121 -40.27 10.16 -2.94
C ALA A 121 -39.01 9.40 -3.35
N ILE A 122 -38.81 9.20 -4.65
CA ILE A 122 -37.54 8.70 -5.20
C ILE A 122 -36.51 9.84 -5.07
N ALA A 123 -36.00 10.03 -3.87
CA ALA A 123 -34.75 10.75 -3.67
C ALA A 123 -33.66 9.85 -4.26
N LYS A 124 -33.01 10.30 -5.34
CA LYS A 124 -31.80 9.64 -5.85
C LYS A 124 -30.85 9.44 -4.67
N LYS A 125 -30.62 8.19 -4.26
CA LYS A 125 -29.68 7.87 -3.16
C LYS A 125 -28.34 8.48 -3.54
N LYS A 126 -27.95 9.56 -2.84
CA LYS A 126 -26.63 10.15 -2.97
C LYS A 126 -25.60 9.05 -2.67
N ARG A 127 -24.68 8.79 -3.60
CA ARG A 127 -23.57 7.87 -3.37
C ARG A 127 -22.72 8.51 -2.26
N ARG A 128 -22.66 7.87 -1.10
CA ARG A 128 -21.92 8.30 0.08
C ARG A 128 -20.96 7.21 0.50
N LEU A 129 -19.83 7.59 1.09
CA LEU A 129 -18.90 6.65 1.67
C LEU A 129 -19.54 5.95 2.87
N LEU A 130 -19.18 4.69 3.05
CA LEU A 130 -19.67 3.85 4.12
C LEU A 130 -18.50 3.50 5.05
N PRO A 131 -18.68 3.54 6.37
CA PRO A 131 -17.71 2.92 7.27
C PRO A 131 -17.66 1.41 7.01
N TYR A 132 -16.52 0.79 7.27
CA TYR A 132 -16.44 -0.67 7.25
C TYR A 132 -17.26 -1.29 8.38
N ASN A 133 -17.58 -2.58 8.26
CA ASN A 133 -18.27 -3.33 9.30
C ASN A 133 -17.35 -4.44 9.85
N PRO A 134 -16.77 -4.27 11.06
CA PRO A 134 -15.86 -5.22 11.68
C PRO A 134 -16.47 -6.61 11.82
N SER A 135 -15.64 -7.65 11.95
CA SER A 135 -16.14 -8.97 12.36
C SER A 135 -16.80 -8.90 13.75
N ASP A 136 -17.96 -9.53 13.92
CA ASP A 136 -18.69 -9.52 15.20
C ASP A 136 -17.93 -10.29 16.30
N ASP A 137 -17.30 -11.41 15.91
CA ASP A 137 -16.46 -12.23 16.77
C ASP A 137 -15.13 -11.52 17.13
N SER A 138 -14.91 -11.33 18.42
CA SER A 138 -13.69 -10.71 18.94
C SER A 138 -12.44 -11.55 18.69
N VAL A 139 -12.55 -12.88 18.69
CA VAL A 139 -11.44 -13.78 18.36
C VAL A 139 -11.03 -13.56 16.91
N ARG A 140 -12.01 -13.50 16.00
CA ARG A 140 -11.73 -13.22 14.59
C ARG A 140 -11.08 -11.86 14.37
N ARG A 141 -11.50 -10.81 15.09
CA ARG A 141 -10.83 -9.49 15.03
C ARG A 141 -9.38 -9.56 15.51
N MET A 142 -9.08 -10.34 16.55
CA MET A 142 -7.71 -10.56 17.00
C MET A 142 -6.86 -11.27 15.94
N GLU A 143 -7.41 -12.27 15.25
CA GLU A 143 -6.71 -12.95 14.13
C GLU A 143 -6.41 -11.99 12.98
N GLN A 144 -7.38 -11.16 12.60
CA GLN A 144 -7.22 -10.12 11.58
C GLN A 144 -6.09 -9.15 11.94
N MET A 145 -6.10 -8.60 13.16
CA MET A 145 -5.04 -7.72 13.66
C MET A 145 -3.68 -8.43 13.75
N ALA A 146 -3.64 -9.68 14.21
CA ALA A 146 -2.39 -10.45 14.29
C ALA A 146 -1.80 -10.75 12.91
N SER A 147 -2.63 -10.93 11.88
CA SER A 147 -2.15 -11.09 10.49
C SER A 147 -1.41 -9.84 10.02
N LEU A 148 -1.95 -8.65 10.30
CA LEU A 148 -1.32 -7.37 10.01
C LEU A 148 -0.03 -7.17 10.84
N ALA A 149 -0.07 -7.47 12.13
CA ALA A 149 1.11 -7.39 13.00
C ALA A 149 2.24 -8.32 12.53
N THR A 150 1.90 -9.51 12.01
CA THR A 150 2.85 -10.43 11.40
C THR A 150 3.53 -9.80 10.20
N ALA A 151 2.76 -9.20 9.29
CA ALA A 151 3.30 -8.55 8.09
C ALA A 151 4.20 -7.36 8.45
N LEU A 152 3.72 -6.45 9.31
CA LEU A 152 4.48 -5.29 9.77
C LEU A 152 5.79 -5.68 10.47
N THR A 153 5.74 -6.69 11.36
CA THR A 153 6.95 -7.19 12.04
C THR A 153 7.93 -7.80 11.03
N THR A 154 7.42 -8.52 10.02
CA THR A 154 8.26 -9.15 8.99
C THR A 154 8.93 -8.11 8.11
N THR A 155 8.25 -7.01 7.77
CA THR A 155 8.80 -5.92 6.98
C THR A 155 9.56 -4.88 7.82
N GLY A 156 9.66 -5.06 9.14
CA GLY A 156 10.34 -4.13 10.04
C GLY A 156 9.63 -2.79 10.23
N ALA A 157 8.33 -2.70 9.90
CA ALA A 157 7.53 -1.48 10.03
C ALA A 157 6.77 -1.45 11.36
N VAL A 158 6.63 -0.25 11.92
CA VAL A 158 5.81 0.01 13.11
C VAL A 158 4.40 0.38 12.69
N PHE A 159 3.39 -0.11 13.42
CA PHE A 159 2.01 0.28 13.16
C PHE A 159 1.80 1.79 13.38
N SER A 160 1.17 2.45 12.41
CA SER A 160 0.62 3.79 12.51
C SER A 160 -0.64 3.85 11.65
N ASP A 161 -1.72 4.42 12.18
CA ASP A 161 -2.96 4.66 11.41
C ASP A 161 -3.15 6.15 11.06
N ASN A 162 -2.05 6.91 11.08
CA ASN A 162 -2.03 8.33 10.75
C ASN A 162 -0.80 8.66 9.90
N LEU A 163 -0.93 9.72 9.09
CA LEU A 163 0.22 10.39 8.49
C LEU A 163 1.16 10.89 9.59
N THR A 164 2.44 10.60 9.44
CA THR A 164 3.48 11.02 10.38
C THR A 164 4.44 12.01 9.74
N TYR A 165 4.86 13.01 10.52
CA TYR A 165 5.73 14.08 10.06
C TYR A 165 6.98 14.08 10.94
N CYS A 166 8.10 13.61 10.39
CA CYS A 166 9.33 13.40 11.15
C CYS A 166 10.34 14.53 10.92
N SER A 167 11.22 14.71 11.90
CA SER A 167 12.35 15.64 11.75
C SER A 167 13.22 15.23 10.56
N GLY A 168 13.62 16.19 9.74
CA GLY A 168 14.38 15.95 8.51
C GLY A 168 13.53 15.56 7.30
N MET A 169 12.21 15.41 7.46
CA MET A 169 11.25 15.15 6.39
C MET A 169 10.29 16.35 6.21
N ALA A 170 9.28 16.22 5.36
CA ALA A 170 8.29 17.27 5.17
C ALA A 170 7.51 17.57 6.48
N PRO A 171 7.46 18.84 6.94
CA PRO A 171 6.67 19.21 8.12
C PRO A 171 5.18 19.25 7.79
N ARG A 172 4.32 19.00 8.79
CA ARG A 172 2.85 18.99 8.62
C ARG A 172 2.28 20.25 7.97
N SER A 173 2.88 21.41 8.25
CA SER A 173 2.47 22.69 7.68
C SER A 173 2.53 22.76 6.15
N THR A 174 3.26 21.85 5.51
CA THR A 174 3.41 21.77 4.04
C THR A 174 2.32 20.94 3.38
N ASN A 175 1.67 20.04 4.11
CA ASN A 175 0.52 19.29 3.60
C ASN A 175 -0.70 20.21 3.53
N ARG A 176 -0.81 20.94 2.42
CA ARG A 176 -1.87 21.90 2.15
C ARG A 176 -2.56 21.54 0.84
N ALA A 177 -3.82 21.08 0.92
CA ALA A 177 -4.56 20.58 -0.22
C ALA A 177 -4.80 21.61 -1.33
N PHE A 178 -4.76 22.92 -1.01
CA PHE A 178 -4.89 23.97 -2.01
C PHE A 178 -3.67 24.06 -2.96
N LEU A 179 -2.54 23.43 -2.62
CA LEU A 179 -1.35 23.37 -3.47
C LEU A 179 -1.48 22.35 -4.60
N GLU A 180 -2.48 21.48 -4.57
CA GLU A 180 -2.71 20.44 -5.59
C GLU A 180 -2.95 21.08 -6.95
N GLN A 181 -2.17 20.67 -7.94
CA GLN A 181 -2.34 21.12 -9.31
C GLN A 181 -3.70 20.65 -9.85
N GLY A 182 -4.52 21.60 -10.32
CA GLY A 182 -5.89 21.30 -10.76
C GLY A 182 -6.91 21.20 -9.62
N GLY A 183 -6.48 21.37 -8.36
CA GLY A 183 -7.33 21.37 -7.18
C GLY A 183 -7.68 19.97 -6.68
N MET A 184 -7.89 19.86 -5.36
CA MET A 184 -8.26 18.61 -4.70
C MET A 184 -9.71 18.62 -4.25
N GLN A 185 -10.47 17.57 -4.57
CA GLN A 185 -11.86 17.43 -4.17
C GLN A 185 -12.01 17.41 -2.65
N ILE A 186 -13.03 18.11 -2.14
CA ILE A 186 -13.30 18.23 -0.71
C ILE A 186 -14.11 17.02 -0.24
N LEU A 187 -13.71 16.38 0.85
CA LEU A 187 -14.50 15.32 1.48
C LEU A 187 -15.75 15.94 2.11
N SER A 188 -16.93 15.42 1.76
CA SER A 188 -18.18 15.97 2.29
C SER A 188 -18.27 15.75 3.81
N LYS A 189 -19.06 16.57 4.53
CA LYS A 189 -19.22 16.43 5.99
C LYS A 189 -19.70 15.01 6.38
N GLU A 190 -20.67 14.48 5.63
CA GLU A 190 -21.22 13.12 5.84
C GLU A 190 -20.15 12.04 5.63
N ASP A 191 -19.29 12.19 4.62
CA ASP A 191 -18.21 11.24 4.34
C ASP A 191 -17.07 11.37 5.36
N ASN A 192 -16.81 12.59 5.86
CA ASN A 192 -15.86 12.83 6.94
C ASN A 192 -16.33 12.20 8.26
N GLU A 193 -17.62 12.25 8.56
CA GLU A 193 -18.21 11.52 9.70
C GLU A 193 -18.01 9.99 9.56
N ALA A 194 -18.18 9.43 8.36
CA ALA A 194 -17.92 8.02 8.11
C ALA A 194 -16.43 7.67 8.29
N LEU A 195 -15.52 8.52 7.81
CA LEU A 195 -14.08 8.35 7.99
C LEU A 195 -13.68 8.42 9.48
N ASN A 196 -14.23 9.39 10.23
CA ASN A 196 -13.97 9.53 11.66
C ASN A 196 -14.49 8.33 12.46
N LEU A 197 -15.65 7.79 12.08
CA LEU A 197 -16.17 6.56 12.66
C LEU A 197 -15.21 5.38 12.44
N CYS A 198 -14.67 5.20 11.23
CA CYS A 198 -13.64 4.18 10.97
C CYS A 198 -12.41 4.32 11.87
N LYS A 199 -11.94 5.56 12.10
CA LYS A 199 -10.78 5.83 12.97
C LYS A 199 -11.08 5.46 14.43
N MET A 200 -12.23 5.90 14.95
CA MET A 200 -12.67 5.58 16.32
C MET A 200 -12.85 4.07 16.55
N MET A 201 -13.32 3.33 15.53
CA MET A 201 -13.45 1.88 15.60
C MET A 201 -12.07 1.22 15.68
N MET A 202 -11.12 1.64 14.84
CA MET A 202 -9.75 1.12 14.88
C MET A 202 -9.06 1.38 16.23
N GLU A 203 -9.23 2.57 16.81
CA GLU A 203 -8.70 2.91 18.16
C GLU A 203 -9.21 1.97 19.27
N ARG A 204 -10.38 1.34 19.07
CA ARG A 204 -11.00 0.39 20.01
C ARG A 204 -10.76 -1.08 19.65
N GLY A 205 -9.96 -1.35 18.62
CA GLY A 205 -9.69 -2.72 18.15
C GLY A 205 -10.81 -3.31 17.30
N GLU A 206 -11.70 -2.48 16.79
CA GLU A 206 -12.73 -2.84 15.81
C GLU A 206 -12.17 -2.58 14.41
N CYS A 207 -11.23 -3.43 13.96
CA CYS A 207 -10.56 -3.29 12.67
C CYS A 207 -11.47 -3.58 11.46
N PRO A 208 -11.12 -3.10 10.25
CA PRO A 208 -11.78 -3.54 9.02
C PRO A 208 -11.61 -5.07 8.87
N PRO A 209 -12.61 -5.78 8.35
CA PRO A 209 -12.61 -7.24 8.33
C PRO A 209 -11.71 -7.79 7.22
N LEU A 210 -10.40 -7.65 7.42
CA LEU A 210 -9.36 -7.92 6.44
C LEU A 210 -8.31 -8.87 7.02
N LEU A 211 -7.75 -9.71 6.16
CA LEU A 211 -6.62 -10.58 6.49
C LEU A 211 -5.43 -10.23 5.61
N VAL A 212 -4.25 -10.14 6.23
CA VAL A 212 -2.98 -10.09 5.50
C VAL A 212 -2.48 -11.52 5.33
N VAL A 213 -2.32 -11.95 4.08
CA VAL A 213 -1.96 -13.32 3.70
C VAL A 213 -0.70 -13.31 2.84
N PHE A 214 0.26 -14.17 3.18
CA PHE A 214 1.47 -14.34 2.38
C PHE A 214 1.22 -15.26 1.18
N ASP A 215 1.40 -14.72 -0.02
CA ASP A 215 1.40 -15.41 -1.30
C ASP A 215 2.85 -15.55 -1.82
N PRO A 216 3.30 -16.76 -2.22
CA PRO A 216 4.66 -16.94 -2.71
C PRO A 216 5.02 -16.14 -3.98
N ARG A 217 4.02 -15.70 -4.76
CA ARG A 217 4.18 -14.96 -6.01
C ARG A 217 4.06 -13.46 -5.81
N GLU A 218 3.11 -13.04 -4.99
CA GLU A 218 2.74 -11.62 -4.80
C GLU A 218 3.26 -11.02 -3.48
N GLY A 219 3.81 -11.83 -2.58
CA GLY A 219 4.26 -11.38 -1.26
C GLY A 219 3.11 -11.28 -0.29
N PHE A 220 3.15 -10.30 0.62
CA PHE A 220 1.98 -10.02 1.45
C PHE A 220 0.86 -9.45 0.57
N THR A 221 -0.33 -10.02 0.72
CA THR A 221 -1.56 -9.60 0.04
C THR A 221 -2.65 -9.36 1.08
N VAL A 222 -3.70 -8.64 0.72
CA VAL A 222 -4.84 -8.40 1.62
C VAL A 222 -6.10 -8.98 1.01
N GLU A 223 -6.86 -9.74 1.80
CA GLU A 223 -8.15 -10.31 1.40
C GLU A 223 -9.27 -9.91 2.36
N ALA A 224 -10.48 -9.82 1.82
CA ALA A 224 -11.67 -9.53 2.60
C ALA A 224 -12.07 -10.76 3.43
N ASP A 225 -12.16 -10.63 4.74
CA ASP A 225 -12.60 -11.70 5.63
C ASP A 225 -14.10 -11.66 5.96
N ARG A 226 -14.80 -10.65 5.41
CA ARG A 226 -16.26 -10.56 5.32
C ARG A 226 -16.65 -9.94 3.98
N PHE A 227 -17.94 -10.01 3.67
CA PHE A 227 -18.52 -9.18 2.62
C PHE A 227 -18.28 -7.69 2.89
N ILE A 228 -17.76 -6.98 1.90
CA ILE A 228 -17.55 -5.52 1.92
C ILE A 228 -18.41 -4.92 0.82
N LYS A 229 -19.14 -3.86 1.15
CA LYS A 229 -20.09 -3.22 0.23
C LYS A 229 -19.40 -2.18 -0.64
N ASP A 230 -19.94 -1.93 -1.85
CA ASP A 230 -19.57 -0.76 -2.66
C ASP A 230 -19.59 0.53 -1.83
N LEU A 231 -18.60 1.39 -2.06
CA LEU A 231 -18.35 2.65 -1.37
C LEU A 231 -17.90 2.52 0.10
N THR A 232 -17.57 1.33 0.59
CA THR A 232 -16.97 1.18 1.91
C THR A 232 -15.53 1.71 1.94
N ILE A 233 -15.24 2.58 2.90
CA ILE A 233 -13.87 3.01 3.25
C ILE A 233 -13.14 1.78 3.81
N ILE A 234 -12.06 1.39 3.15
CA ILE A 234 -11.22 0.27 3.58
C ILE A 234 -10.23 0.76 4.63
N THR A 235 -9.45 1.78 4.28
CA THR A 235 -8.40 2.36 5.12
C THR A 235 -7.91 3.68 4.52
N GLU A 236 -7.29 4.53 5.35
CA GLU A 236 -6.41 5.61 4.88
C GLU A 236 -5.05 5.00 4.47
N TYR A 237 -4.43 5.52 3.42
CA TYR A 237 -3.03 5.20 3.10
C TYR A 237 -2.14 6.11 3.93
N VAL A 238 -1.31 5.51 4.78
CA VAL A 238 -0.54 6.26 5.79
C VAL A 238 0.91 5.81 5.86
N GLY A 239 1.73 6.72 6.37
CA GLY A 239 3.16 6.55 6.59
C GLY A 239 3.81 7.89 6.84
N ASP A 240 5.13 7.92 6.76
CA ASP A 240 5.87 9.17 6.88
C ASP A 240 5.67 10.05 5.66
N VAL A 241 5.39 11.32 5.86
CA VAL A 241 5.25 12.29 4.78
C VAL A 241 6.60 12.92 4.49
N ASP A 242 7.00 12.86 3.22
CA ASP A 242 8.24 13.47 2.73
C ASP A 242 7.98 14.28 1.46
N TYR A 243 9.00 15.04 1.06
CA TYR A 243 9.04 15.61 -0.29
C TYR A 243 9.39 14.53 -1.31
N LEU A 244 8.77 14.61 -2.49
CA LEU A 244 9.03 13.67 -3.58
C LEU A 244 10.52 13.67 -3.99
N ASP A 245 11.14 14.85 -4.09
CA ASP A 245 12.55 15.03 -4.44
C ASP A 245 13.51 14.31 -3.47
N ASN A 246 13.13 14.17 -2.20
CA ASN A 246 13.95 13.46 -1.21
C ASN A 246 13.98 11.94 -1.44
N ARG A 247 13.11 11.43 -2.33
CA ARG A 247 12.84 10.02 -2.54
C ARG A 247 13.18 9.53 -3.95
N GLU A 248 13.83 10.35 -4.78
CA GLU A 248 14.25 9.97 -6.14
C GLU A 248 15.12 8.68 -6.19
N ASN A 249 15.86 8.41 -5.11
CA ASN A 249 16.75 7.25 -5.00
C ASN A 249 16.23 6.20 -4.00
N ASP A 250 14.98 6.30 -3.56
CA ASP A 250 14.34 5.37 -2.64
C ASP A 250 13.96 4.07 -3.37
N ASP A 251 14.18 2.93 -2.73
CA ASP A 251 13.81 1.61 -3.25
C ASP A 251 12.47 1.10 -2.70
N GLY A 252 11.75 1.94 -1.97
CA GLY A 252 10.44 1.66 -1.41
C GLY A 252 9.41 1.32 -2.48
N ASP A 253 8.99 0.06 -2.50
CA ASP A 253 7.98 -0.50 -3.41
C ASP A 253 6.53 -0.05 -3.14
N SER A 254 6.33 0.78 -2.13
CA SER A 254 5.01 1.11 -1.58
C SER A 254 4.80 2.62 -1.40
N MET A 255 5.58 3.47 -2.07
CA MET A 255 5.37 4.92 -2.04
C MET A 255 4.02 5.31 -2.65
N MET A 256 3.40 6.35 -2.09
CA MET A 256 2.08 6.82 -2.51
C MET A 256 2.04 8.34 -2.58
N THR A 257 1.74 8.90 -3.75
CA THR A 257 1.60 10.34 -3.95
C THR A 257 0.53 10.91 -3.01
N LEU A 258 0.89 11.95 -2.25
CA LEU A 258 -0.01 12.66 -1.33
C LEU A 258 -0.50 13.97 -1.95
N LEU A 259 0.42 14.73 -2.56
CA LEU A 259 0.18 16.06 -3.11
C LEU A 259 1.03 16.21 -4.37
N SER A 260 0.40 16.55 -5.50
CA SER A 260 1.06 16.83 -6.78
C SER A 260 0.99 18.34 -7.00
N ALA A 261 2.04 19.06 -6.58
CA ALA A 261 2.04 20.52 -6.61
C ALA A 261 2.52 21.06 -7.97
N ALA A 262 2.06 22.25 -8.35
CA ALA A 262 2.52 22.91 -9.59
C ALA A 262 4.03 23.21 -9.60
N ASN A 263 4.64 23.40 -8.43
CA ASN A 263 6.08 23.33 -8.27
C ASN A 263 6.45 21.92 -7.77
N PRO A 264 7.16 21.09 -8.57
CA PRO A 264 7.53 19.72 -8.20
C PRO A 264 8.25 19.62 -6.85
N SER A 265 9.06 20.61 -6.49
CA SER A 265 9.79 20.63 -5.22
C SER A 265 8.90 20.77 -3.97
N LYS A 266 7.58 20.94 -4.17
CA LYS A 266 6.56 20.99 -3.11
C LYS A 266 5.64 19.77 -3.13
N SER A 267 5.83 18.84 -4.07
CA SER A 267 5.07 17.60 -4.11
C SER A 267 5.45 16.73 -2.93
N LEU A 268 4.45 16.05 -2.38
CA LEU A 268 4.60 15.22 -1.19
C LEU A 268 4.25 13.78 -1.50
N VAL A 269 4.94 12.88 -0.83
CA VAL A 269 4.77 11.42 -0.93
C VAL A 269 4.62 10.83 0.47
N ILE A 270 3.83 9.76 0.57
CA ILE A 270 3.73 8.91 1.76
C ILE A 270 4.73 7.75 1.60
N CYS A 271 5.61 7.62 2.59
CA CYS A 271 6.62 6.59 2.71
C CYS A 271 6.23 5.63 3.84
N PRO A 272 5.64 4.46 3.53
CA PRO A 272 5.19 3.53 4.56
C PRO A 272 6.31 2.60 5.09
N ASP A 273 7.57 2.87 4.76
CA ASP A 273 8.76 2.04 5.04
C ASP A 273 8.94 1.78 6.54
N LYS A 274 8.92 2.83 7.37
CA LYS A 274 9.15 2.74 8.83
C LYS A 274 7.86 2.68 9.65
N ARG A 275 6.84 3.41 9.22
CA ARG A 275 5.54 3.52 9.88
C ARG A 275 4.44 3.32 8.86
N SER A 276 3.49 2.43 9.13
CA SER A 276 2.42 2.12 8.18
C SER A 276 1.25 1.35 8.81
N ASN A 277 0.19 1.18 8.02
CA ASN A 277 -0.93 0.30 8.33
C ASN A 277 -1.10 -0.77 7.22
N ILE A 278 -2.30 -1.34 7.13
CA ILE A 278 -2.63 -2.38 6.16
C ILE A 278 -2.57 -1.92 4.70
N ALA A 279 -2.70 -0.61 4.43
CA ALA A 279 -2.82 -0.08 3.07
C ALA A 279 -1.62 -0.43 2.19
N ARG A 280 -0.41 -0.46 2.76
CA ARG A 280 0.83 -0.77 2.04
C ARG A 280 0.90 -2.22 1.52
N PHE A 281 0.08 -3.12 2.05
CA PHE A 281 0.06 -4.54 1.66
C PHE A 281 -1.01 -4.86 0.62
N ILE A 282 -1.79 -3.86 0.18
CA ILE A 282 -2.83 -4.06 -0.83
C ILE A 282 -2.18 -3.98 -2.22
N ASN A 283 -2.33 -5.05 -3.01
CA ASN A 283 -1.66 -5.19 -4.31
C ASN A 283 -2.25 -4.30 -5.40
N GLY A 284 -1.42 -4.02 -6.40
CA GLY A 284 -1.81 -3.32 -7.61
C GLY A 284 -2.32 -4.28 -8.68
N ILE A 285 -3.10 -3.76 -9.62
CA ILE A 285 -3.45 -4.49 -10.85
C ILE A 285 -2.31 -4.41 -11.88
N ASN A 286 -2.30 -5.37 -12.81
CA ASN A 286 -1.54 -5.24 -14.04
C ASN A 286 -2.30 -4.30 -15.02
N ASN A 287 -1.74 -3.13 -15.33
CA ASN A 287 -2.37 -2.14 -16.20
C ASN A 287 -2.31 -2.50 -17.69
N TYR A 288 -1.54 -3.52 -18.06
CA TYR A 288 -1.23 -3.90 -19.45
C TYR A 288 -2.06 -5.08 -19.94
N THR A 289 -2.75 -5.79 -19.05
CA THR A 289 -3.60 -6.94 -19.42
C THR A 289 -5.07 -6.68 -19.11
N PRO A 290 -6.01 -7.11 -19.97
CA PRO A 290 -7.45 -7.03 -19.69
C PRO A 290 -7.84 -7.78 -18.40
N GLU A 291 -7.21 -8.92 -18.13
CA GLU A 291 -7.43 -9.74 -16.95
C GLU A 291 -6.97 -9.03 -15.68
N GLY A 292 -5.82 -8.35 -15.71
CA GLY A 292 -5.32 -7.53 -14.60
C GLY A 292 -6.30 -6.43 -14.23
N LYS A 293 -6.79 -5.67 -15.22
CA LYS A 293 -7.78 -4.61 -15.00
C LYS A 293 -9.09 -5.11 -14.37
N LYS A 294 -9.54 -6.31 -14.72
CA LYS A 294 -10.75 -6.93 -14.13
C LYS A 294 -10.60 -7.26 -12.65
N LYS A 295 -9.38 -7.41 -12.11
CA LYS A 295 -9.15 -7.69 -10.69
C LYS A 295 -9.47 -6.49 -9.79
N GLN A 296 -9.47 -5.27 -10.32
CA GLN A 296 -9.67 -4.06 -9.53
C GLN A 296 -11.01 -4.10 -8.80
N ASN A 297 -10.95 -3.97 -7.47
CA ASN A 297 -12.12 -3.88 -6.60
C ASN A 297 -12.05 -2.71 -5.61
N LEU A 298 -10.91 -2.01 -5.58
CA LEU A 298 -10.72 -0.78 -4.83
C LEU A 298 -10.37 0.40 -5.75
N LYS A 299 -10.61 1.61 -5.24
CA LYS A 299 -10.12 2.88 -5.79
C LYS A 299 -9.26 3.57 -4.73
N CYS A 300 -8.11 4.07 -5.16
CA CYS A 300 -7.29 5.01 -4.40
C CYS A 300 -7.71 6.44 -4.77
N VAL A 301 -8.05 7.25 -3.78
CA VAL A 301 -8.63 8.57 -3.99
C VAL A 301 -8.05 9.58 -3.02
N ARG A 302 -7.59 10.72 -3.54
CA ARG A 302 -7.13 11.86 -2.74
C ARG A 302 -8.28 12.82 -2.42
N TYR A 303 -8.34 13.28 -1.18
CA TYR A 303 -9.32 14.24 -0.69
C TYR A 303 -8.67 15.34 0.13
N ASN A 304 -9.21 16.54 0.01
CA ASN A 304 -9.01 17.63 0.95
C ASN A 304 -9.91 17.41 2.16
N VAL A 305 -9.30 17.16 3.33
CA VAL A 305 -9.97 17.04 4.62
C VAL A 305 -9.41 18.11 5.53
N ASP A 306 -10.24 19.11 5.86
CA ASP A 306 -9.88 20.23 6.73
C ASP A 306 -8.60 21.00 6.29
N GLY A 307 -8.37 21.08 4.97
CA GLY A 307 -7.24 21.78 4.37
C GLY A 307 -5.99 20.92 4.14
N GLU A 308 -5.99 19.67 4.58
CA GLU A 308 -4.89 18.71 4.41
C GLU A 308 -5.23 17.66 3.35
N CYS A 309 -4.23 17.20 2.60
CA CYS A 309 -4.39 16.07 1.68
C CYS A 309 -4.49 14.77 2.48
N ARG A 310 -5.42 13.91 2.09
CA ARG A 310 -5.61 12.55 2.62
C ARG A 310 -5.80 11.57 1.47
N VAL A 311 -5.25 10.36 1.61
CA VAL A 311 -5.38 9.30 0.59
C VAL A 311 -6.23 8.17 1.15
N LEU A 312 -7.34 7.85 0.49
CA LEU A 312 -8.29 6.82 0.94
C LEU A 312 -8.37 5.67 -0.06
N LEU A 313 -8.39 4.44 0.45
CA LEU A 313 -8.76 3.25 -0.31
C LEU A 313 -10.23 2.92 -0.06
N ILE A 314 -11.02 2.86 -1.13
CA ILE A 314 -12.48 2.71 -1.09
C ILE A 314 -12.89 1.56 -2.00
N ALA A 315 -13.81 0.70 -1.54
CA ALA A 315 -14.42 -0.33 -2.37
C ALA A 315 -15.18 0.31 -3.54
N ASN A 316 -14.92 -0.15 -4.76
CA ASN A 316 -15.56 0.39 -5.98
C ASN A 316 -16.65 -0.52 -6.56
N ARG A 317 -16.88 -1.65 -5.88
CA ARG A 317 -17.96 -2.62 -6.06
C ARG A 317 -18.11 -3.42 -4.76
N ASP A 318 -19.14 -4.26 -4.71
CA ASP A 318 -19.25 -5.26 -3.65
C ASP A 318 -18.10 -6.28 -3.77
N ILE A 319 -17.55 -6.70 -2.63
CA ILE A 319 -16.40 -7.59 -2.50
C ILE A 319 -16.82 -8.78 -1.64
N ALA A 320 -16.63 -9.99 -2.16
CA ALA A 320 -16.97 -11.21 -1.44
C ALA A 320 -15.93 -11.54 -0.35
N ARG A 321 -16.35 -12.32 0.65
CA ARG A 321 -15.39 -12.92 1.60
C ARG A 321 -14.43 -13.85 0.84
N GLY A 322 -13.14 -13.79 1.19
CA GLY A 322 -12.04 -14.50 0.55
C GLY A 322 -11.52 -13.82 -0.72
N GLU A 323 -12.14 -12.71 -1.15
CA GLU A 323 -11.68 -12.00 -2.34
C GLU A 323 -10.49 -11.10 -1.98
N ARG A 324 -9.41 -11.22 -2.76
CA ARG A 324 -8.22 -10.39 -2.61
C ARG A 324 -8.46 -8.97 -3.11
N LEU A 325 -7.88 -8.00 -2.42
CA LEU A 325 -8.04 -6.58 -2.69
C LEU A 325 -6.98 -6.08 -3.68
N TYR A 326 -7.44 -5.35 -4.70
CA TYR A 326 -6.61 -4.77 -5.76
C TYR A 326 -7.07 -3.35 -6.07
N TYR A 327 -6.12 -2.42 -6.18
CA TYR A 327 -6.35 -1.09 -6.72
C TYR A 327 -5.38 -0.78 -7.88
N ASP A 328 -5.64 0.32 -8.58
CA ASP A 328 -4.73 0.80 -9.62
C ASP A 328 -3.64 1.67 -9.00
N TYR A 329 -2.40 1.16 -8.96
CA TYR A 329 -1.23 1.91 -8.50
C TYR A 329 -0.96 3.14 -9.38
N ASN A 330 -1.37 3.08 -10.65
CA ASN A 330 -1.15 4.14 -11.64
C ASN A 330 -2.43 4.95 -11.91
N GLY A 331 -3.37 5.00 -10.96
CA GLY A 331 -4.69 5.60 -11.17
C GLY A 331 -4.69 7.11 -11.44
N GLN A 332 -3.58 7.81 -11.17
CA GLN A 332 -3.41 9.25 -11.45
C GLN A 332 -2.13 9.54 -12.22
N GLU A 333 -1.02 8.90 -11.84
CA GLU A 333 0.31 9.06 -12.44
C GLU A 333 0.80 7.68 -12.90
N GLN A 334 1.50 7.60 -14.04
CA GLN A 334 1.98 6.33 -14.60
C GLN A 334 3.45 6.09 -14.21
N GLU A 335 3.70 5.96 -12.91
CA GLU A 335 5.05 5.89 -12.34
C GLU A 335 5.45 4.47 -11.93
N TYR A 336 4.49 3.58 -11.64
CA TYR A 336 4.77 2.25 -11.11
C TYR A 336 4.78 1.18 -12.22
N PRO A 337 5.86 0.38 -12.36
CA PRO A 337 5.93 -0.69 -13.36
C PRO A 337 5.05 -1.88 -12.96
N THR A 338 3.94 -2.08 -13.67
CA THR A 338 2.96 -3.16 -13.40
C THR A 338 2.89 -4.22 -14.50
N GLN A 339 3.75 -4.17 -15.52
CA GLN A 339 3.73 -5.09 -16.68
C GLN A 339 3.82 -6.56 -16.26
N HIS A 340 4.55 -6.81 -15.17
CA HIS A 340 4.84 -8.16 -14.69
C HIS A 340 3.95 -8.60 -13.52
N PHE A 341 3.01 -7.75 -13.09
CA PHE A 341 2.07 -8.11 -12.03
C PHE A 341 1.21 -9.31 -12.42
N VAL A 342 0.91 -10.15 -11.42
CA VAL A 342 0.21 -11.44 -11.55
C VAL A 342 -1.28 -11.25 -11.82
#